data_AF-A0A9D8B6Q8-F1
#
_entry.id   AF-A0A9D8B6Q8-F1
#
_cell.length_a   1.000
_cell.length_b   1.000
_cell.length_c   1.000
_cell.angle_alpha   90.00
_cell.angle_beta   90.00
_cell.angle_gamma   90.00
#
_symmetry.space_group_name_H-M   'P 1'
#
loop_
_entity.id
_entity.type
_entity.pdbx_description
1 polymer ?
#
loop_
_entity_poly.entity_id
_entity_poly.type
_entity_poly.pdbx_seq_one_letter_code
_entity_poly.pdbx_strand_id
1 'polypeptide(L)'
;MPDYEEDCAWSIAVVALPTLLRSPAFRHLDTSAKRAAALERAREICRNYYPEAFAAITGEQPTIENSTVLAERKFHADHANDWVVISAVGDWHAGVPKGFVLGTATLGGSAASQENGNPGICGPDQGRCATTHLRRGSGIEKQDYLIPQSRYAVRGRFGYVIQPDDIRCDG
;
A
#
# COMPACT_ATOMS: atom_id res chain seq x y z
N MET A 1 -8.28 -7.65 13.82
CA MET A 1 -8.78 -7.85 12.44
C MET A 1 -7.65 -7.43 11.52
N PRO A 2 -7.37 -8.13 10.41
CA PRO A 2 -6.55 -7.53 9.36
C PRO A 2 -7.40 -6.42 8.75
N ASP A 3 -7.09 -5.16 9.09
CA ASP A 3 -7.82 -4.00 8.61
C ASP A 3 -7.39 -3.74 7.17
N TYR A 4 -8.33 -3.76 6.23
CA TYR A 4 -8.07 -3.34 4.84
C TYR A 4 -7.81 -1.83 4.84
N GLU A 5 -7.02 -1.33 3.88
CA GLU A 5 -6.62 0.09 3.80
C GLU A 5 -7.82 1.06 3.88
N GLU A 6 -8.97 0.67 3.30
CA GLU A 6 -10.22 1.43 3.33
C GLU A 6 -10.84 1.54 4.74
N ASP A 7 -10.67 0.51 5.57
CA ASP A 7 -11.22 0.45 6.94
C ASP A 7 -10.32 1.14 7.98
N CYS A 8 -9.28 1.86 7.55
CA CYS A 8 -8.33 2.50 8.47
C CYS A 8 -8.71 3.95 8.81
N ALA A 9 -9.53 4.61 7.99
CA ALA A 9 -9.76 6.07 8.07
C ALA A 9 -10.40 6.54 9.40
N TRP A 10 -11.18 5.69 10.07
CA TRP A 10 -11.78 6.01 11.38
C TRP A 10 -10.73 6.38 12.44
N SER A 11 -9.50 5.86 12.29
CA SER A 11 -8.40 6.08 13.20
C SER A 11 -8.01 7.56 13.28
N ILE A 12 -8.06 8.30 12.18
CA ILE A 12 -7.78 9.74 12.13
C ILE A 12 -8.77 10.48 13.04
N ALA A 13 -10.06 10.19 12.92
CA ALA A 13 -11.10 10.85 13.72
C ALA A 13 -10.91 10.59 15.23
N VAL A 14 -10.59 9.35 15.62
CA VAL A 14 -10.38 8.99 17.03
C VAL A 14 -9.09 9.61 17.59
N VAL A 15 -8.02 9.68 16.81
CA VAL A 15 -6.76 10.34 17.23
C VAL A 15 -6.94 11.86 17.34
N ALA A 16 -7.66 12.48 16.41
CA ALA A 16 -7.95 13.92 16.41
C ALA A 16 -8.93 14.33 17.53
N LEU A 17 -9.91 13.49 17.84
CA LEU A 17 -10.92 13.77 18.85
C LEU A 17 -11.17 12.54 19.75
N PRO A 18 -10.27 12.24 20.70
CA PRO A 18 -10.40 11.05 21.57
C PRO A 18 -11.66 11.04 22.43
N THR A 19 -12.28 12.21 22.64
CA THR A 19 -13.56 12.34 23.36
C THR A 19 -14.72 11.68 22.60
N LEU A 20 -14.60 11.43 21.29
CA LEU A 20 -15.59 10.66 20.51
C LEU A 20 -15.87 9.29 21.12
N LEU A 21 -14.86 8.66 21.72
CA LEU A 21 -14.99 7.34 22.37
C LEU A 21 -15.91 7.36 23.61
N ARG A 22 -16.30 8.54 24.09
CA ARG A 22 -17.29 8.71 25.18
C ARG A 22 -18.71 8.93 24.66
N SER A 23 -18.89 9.08 23.36
CA SER A 23 -20.21 9.34 22.77
C SER A 23 -21.10 8.08 22.82
N PRO A 24 -22.43 8.24 22.78
CA PRO A 24 -23.37 7.11 22.74
C PRO A 24 -23.14 6.13 21.58
N ALA A 25 -22.52 6.60 20.48
CA ALA A 25 -22.16 5.75 19.34
C ALA A 25 -21.18 4.62 19.73
N PHE A 26 -20.35 4.83 20.76
CA PHE A 26 -19.37 3.86 21.26
C PHE A 26 -19.80 3.24 22.60
N ARG A 27 -21.11 2.99 22.79
CA ARG A 27 -21.67 2.41 24.04
C ARG A 27 -21.00 1.11 24.53
N HIS A 28 -20.37 0.35 23.63
CA HIS A 28 -19.67 -0.88 23.95
C HIS A 28 -18.31 -0.64 24.66
N LEU A 29 -17.75 0.57 24.54
CA LEU A 29 -16.58 1.04 25.27
C LEU A 29 -17.00 1.64 26.63
N ASP A 30 -17.70 0.84 27.42
CA ASP A 30 -18.27 1.16 28.73
C ASP A 30 -17.21 1.57 29.78
N THR A 31 -16.03 0.95 29.75
CA THR A 31 -14.94 1.21 30.71
C THR A 31 -13.87 2.17 30.17
N SER A 32 -13.15 2.82 31.08
CA SER A 32 -11.97 3.63 30.75
C SER A 32 -10.89 2.80 30.07
N ALA A 33 -10.68 1.55 30.51
CA ALA A 33 -9.72 0.63 29.93
C ALA A 33 -10.03 0.31 28.46
N LYS A 34 -11.29 0.01 28.12
CA LYS A 34 -11.69 -0.22 26.72
C LYS A 34 -11.48 1.01 25.84
N ARG A 35 -11.78 2.21 26.35
CA ARG A 35 -11.54 3.46 25.62
C ARG A 35 -10.06 3.74 25.40
N ALA A 36 -9.22 3.48 26.41
CA ALA A 36 -7.77 3.58 26.27
C ALA A 36 -7.24 2.61 25.22
N ALA A 37 -7.66 1.35 25.26
CA ALA A 37 -7.26 0.35 24.27
C ALA A 37 -7.71 0.72 22.83
N ALA A 38 -8.93 1.25 22.68
CA ALA A 38 -9.44 1.73 21.39
C ALA A 38 -8.63 2.92 20.86
N LEU A 39 -8.25 3.86 21.74
CA LEU A 39 -7.39 4.98 21.37
C LEU A 39 -5.99 4.52 20.96
N GLU A 40 -5.37 3.61 21.70
CA GLU A 40 -4.05 3.06 21.33
C GLU A 40 -4.11 2.33 19.98
N ARG A 41 -5.18 1.55 19.73
CA ARG A 41 -5.39 0.91 18.44
C ARG A 41 -5.56 1.93 17.32
N ALA A 42 -6.32 3.00 17.55
CA ALA A 42 -6.47 4.09 16.59
C ALA A 42 -5.12 4.77 16.29
N ARG A 43 -4.31 5.04 17.31
CA ARG A 43 -2.97 5.62 17.15
C ARG A 43 -2.07 4.72 16.32
N GLU A 44 -2.08 3.41 16.58
CA GLU A 44 -1.31 2.43 15.82
C GLU A 44 -1.73 2.37 14.34
N ILE A 45 -3.04 2.30 14.05
CA ILE A 45 -3.56 2.29 12.68
C ILE A 45 -3.21 3.61 11.98
N CYS A 46 -3.47 4.75 12.62
CA CYS A 46 -3.22 6.06 12.05
C CYS A 46 -1.73 6.26 11.72
N ARG A 47 -0.82 5.84 12.62
CA ARG A 47 0.63 5.86 12.35
C ARG A 47 1.02 4.97 11.16
N ASN A 48 0.41 3.80 11.04
CA ASN A 48 0.72 2.85 9.99
C ASN A 48 0.27 3.29 8.60
N TYR A 49 -0.94 3.84 8.48
CA TYR A 49 -1.60 4.10 7.20
C TYR A 49 -1.73 5.59 6.84
N TYR A 50 -1.69 6.49 7.83
CA TYR A 50 -1.80 7.94 7.62
C TYR A 50 -0.69 8.69 8.40
N PRO A 51 0.59 8.40 8.15
CA PRO A 51 1.69 8.93 8.96
C PRO A 51 1.74 10.47 8.99
N GLU A 52 1.37 11.15 7.90
CA GLU A 52 1.32 12.61 7.85
C GLU A 52 0.19 13.17 8.72
N ALA A 53 -1.00 12.56 8.68
CA ALA A 53 -2.12 12.96 9.51
C ALA A 53 -1.81 12.70 10.99
N PHE A 54 -1.22 11.54 11.30
CA PHE A 54 -0.76 11.21 12.65
C PHE A 54 0.23 12.26 13.17
N ALA A 55 1.24 12.64 12.36
CA ALA A 55 2.20 13.65 12.73
C ALA A 55 1.57 15.04 12.91
N ALA A 56 0.67 15.44 12.02
CA ALA A 56 -0.01 16.72 12.11
C ALA A 56 -0.91 16.83 13.36
N ILE A 57 -1.58 15.74 13.75
CA ILE A 57 -2.49 15.72 14.91
C ILE A 57 -1.72 15.59 16.23
N THR A 58 -0.70 14.74 16.29
CA THR A 58 -0.02 14.37 17.55
C THR A 58 1.29 15.10 17.78
N GLY A 59 1.92 15.64 16.74
CA GLY A 59 3.28 16.19 16.77
C GLY A 59 4.39 15.14 16.78
N GLU A 60 4.06 13.85 16.86
CA GLU A 60 5.03 12.75 16.80
C GLU A 60 5.39 12.42 15.35
N GLN A 61 6.66 12.14 15.07
CA GLN A 61 7.12 11.80 13.73
C GLN A 61 7.19 10.27 13.54
N PRO A 62 6.35 9.67 12.68
CA PRO A 62 6.47 8.26 12.33
C PRO A 62 7.78 7.97 11.57
N THR A 63 8.26 6.74 11.70
CA THR A 63 9.48 6.25 11.05
C THR A 63 9.17 5.04 10.18
N ILE A 64 10.13 4.61 9.35
CA ILE A 64 9.95 3.44 8.47
C ILE A 64 9.76 2.14 9.26
N GLU A 65 10.19 2.09 10.53
CA GLU A 65 10.05 0.89 11.38
C GLU A 65 8.65 0.78 12.01
N ASN A 66 7.93 1.90 12.14
CA ASN A 66 6.63 1.97 12.83
C ASN A 66 5.46 2.46 11.95
N SER A 67 5.71 2.68 10.67
CA SER A 67 4.71 3.06 9.68
C SER A 67 4.81 2.19 8.43
N THR A 68 3.72 1.48 8.13
CA THR A 68 3.60 0.63 6.94
C THR A 68 3.78 1.43 5.66
N VAL A 69 3.10 2.57 5.53
CA VAL A 69 3.18 3.43 4.33
C VAL A 69 4.58 3.98 4.12
N LEU A 70 5.28 4.39 5.19
CA LEU A 70 6.66 4.88 5.04
C LEU A 70 7.63 3.76 4.65
N ALA A 71 7.46 2.57 5.23
CA ALA A 71 8.24 1.39 4.88
C ALA A 71 8.03 0.98 3.41
N GLU A 72 6.79 1.03 2.92
CA GLU A 72 6.44 0.73 1.53
C GLU A 72 7.08 1.75 0.58
N ARG A 73 6.95 3.05 0.88
CA ARG A 73 7.60 4.12 0.09
C ARG A 73 9.12 3.95 0.04
N LYS A 74 9.76 3.60 1.17
CA LYS A 74 11.19 3.28 1.26
C LYS A 74 11.55 2.12 0.33
N PHE A 75 10.78 1.03 0.37
CA PHE A 75 10.98 -0.13 -0.49
C PHE A 75 10.92 0.24 -1.98
N HIS A 76 9.87 0.94 -2.41
CA HIS A 76 9.75 1.35 -3.82
C HIS A 76 10.85 2.34 -4.24
N ALA A 77 11.28 3.24 -3.36
CA ALA A 77 12.39 4.14 -3.64
C ALA A 77 13.72 3.40 -3.81
N ASP A 78 14.00 2.43 -2.95
CA ASP A 78 15.21 1.61 -3.00
C ASP A 78 15.24 0.71 -4.26
N HIS A 79 14.06 0.26 -4.71
CA HIS A 79 13.88 -0.66 -5.84
C HIS A 79 13.34 0.00 -7.11
N ALA A 80 13.48 1.32 -7.23
CA ALA A 80 12.93 2.09 -8.36
C ALA A 80 13.43 1.62 -9.74
N ASN A 81 14.62 1.01 -9.78
CA ASN A 81 15.25 0.49 -11.00
C ASN A 81 15.29 -1.04 -11.04
N ASP A 82 14.62 -1.73 -10.12
CA ASP A 82 14.55 -3.18 -10.07
C ASP A 82 13.21 -3.67 -10.61
N TRP A 83 13.20 -4.89 -11.14
CA TRP A 83 11.94 -5.57 -11.49
C TRP A 83 11.30 -6.13 -10.23
N VAL A 84 10.09 -5.67 -9.91
CA VAL A 84 9.35 -6.11 -8.73
C VAL A 84 8.03 -6.73 -9.16
N VAL A 85 7.73 -7.91 -8.62
CA VAL A 85 6.51 -8.67 -8.91
C VAL A 85 5.29 -7.93 -8.35
N ILE A 86 4.33 -7.65 -9.22
CA ILE A 86 3.06 -6.97 -8.90
C ILE A 86 1.87 -7.94 -8.84
N SER A 87 1.98 -9.10 -9.49
CA SER A 87 0.97 -10.16 -9.43
C SER A 87 1.63 -11.51 -9.62
N ALA A 88 1.13 -12.54 -8.96
CA ALA A 88 1.70 -13.87 -9.06
C ALA A 88 0.62 -14.96 -9.06
N VAL A 89 0.89 -16.03 -9.79
CA VAL A 89 0.04 -17.21 -9.91
C VAL A 89 0.86 -18.48 -9.72
N GLY A 90 0.34 -19.41 -8.91
CA GLY A 90 1.07 -20.63 -8.53
C GLY A 90 0.90 -21.78 -9.51
N ASP A 91 1.59 -22.89 -9.23
CA ASP A 91 1.58 -24.14 -10.01
C ASP A 91 0.25 -24.91 -10.06
N TRP A 92 -0.81 -24.33 -9.52
CA TRP A 92 -2.19 -24.78 -9.65
C TRP A 92 -2.84 -24.26 -10.94
N HIS A 93 -2.28 -23.21 -11.56
CA HIS A 93 -2.79 -22.66 -12.81
C HIS A 93 -2.20 -23.37 -14.03
N ALA A 94 -3.03 -23.56 -15.06
CA ALA A 94 -2.58 -24.15 -16.33
C ALA A 94 -1.46 -23.30 -16.95
N GLY A 95 -0.33 -23.92 -17.27
CA GLY A 95 0.84 -23.24 -17.85
C GLY A 95 1.94 -22.87 -16.85
N VAL A 96 1.74 -23.03 -15.54
CA VAL A 96 2.80 -22.84 -14.54
C VAL A 96 3.45 -24.19 -14.19
N PRO A 97 4.77 -24.38 -14.41
CA PRO A 97 5.45 -25.62 -14.04
C PRO A 97 5.36 -25.94 -12.54
N LYS A 98 5.37 -27.23 -12.19
CA LYS A 98 5.34 -27.68 -10.80
C LYS A 98 6.53 -27.14 -10.01
N GLY A 99 6.26 -26.60 -8.81
CA GLY A 99 7.27 -25.98 -7.94
C GLY A 99 7.66 -24.55 -8.33
N PHE A 100 6.95 -23.92 -9.26
CA PHE A 100 7.16 -22.53 -9.67
C PHE A 100 5.94 -21.65 -9.38
N VAL A 101 6.22 -20.35 -9.38
CA VAL A 101 5.26 -19.26 -9.37
C VAL A 101 5.54 -18.42 -10.61
N LEU A 102 4.51 -18.16 -11.41
CA LEU A 102 4.58 -17.18 -12.50
C LEU A 102 4.30 -15.80 -11.91
N GLY A 103 5.30 -14.94 -11.89
CA GLY A 103 5.22 -13.57 -11.41
C GLY A 103 5.27 -12.58 -12.55
N THR A 104 4.27 -11.71 -12.68
CA THR A 104 4.33 -10.53 -13.55
C THR A 104 4.97 -9.40 -12.77
N ALA A 105 6.05 -8.84 -13.32
CA ALA A 105 6.83 -7.77 -12.71
C ALA A 105 6.79 -6.49 -13.54
N THR A 106 6.95 -5.36 -12.86
CA THR A 106 7.18 -4.04 -13.46
C THR A 106 8.43 -3.41 -12.87
N LEU A 107 9.09 -2.55 -13.64
CA LEU A 107 10.18 -1.73 -13.12
C LEU A 107 9.66 -0.82 -12.00
N GLY A 108 10.29 -0.88 -10.82
CA GLY A 108 9.89 -0.11 -9.63
C GLY A 108 8.67 -0.67 -8.86
N GLY A 109 8.03 -1.74 -9.33
CA GLY A 109 6.91 -2.38 -8.63
C GLY A 109 5.60 -1.62 -8.61
N SER A 110 5.48 -0.57 -9.42
CA SER A 110 4.29 0.25 -9.52
C SER A 110 3.47 -0.14 -10.75
N ALA A 111 2.38 -0.88 -10.56
CA ALA A 111 1.42 -1.15 -11.63
C ALA A 111 0.58 0.09 -12.01
N ALA A 112 0.58 1.13 -11.16
CA ALA A 112 -0.27 2.32 -11.29
C ALA A 112 0.40 3.66 -10.88
N SER A 113 1.64 3.68 -10.38
CA SER A 113 2.22 4.89 -9.75
C SER A 113 2.92 5.87 -10.71
N GLN A 114 2.77 5.70 -12.02
CA GLN A 114 3.28 6.63 -13.05
C GLN A 114 2.19 7.58 -13.57
N GLU A 115 1.11 7.80 -12.81
CA GLU A 115 0.15 8.86 -13.08
C GLU A 115 0.13 9.87 -11.94
N ASN A 116 0.81 10.99 -12.20
CA ASN A 116 0.63 12.32 -11.60
C ASN A 116 1.48 12.65 -10.37
N GLY A 117 2.47 13.52 -10.61
CA GLY A 117 3.02 14.38 -9.57
C GLY A 117 1.91 15.12 -8.84
N ASN A 118 2.11 15.29 -7.53
CA ASN A 118 1.47 16.24 -6.63
C ASN A 118 0.22 16.94 -7.21
N PRO A 119 -1.01 16.58 -6.81
CA PRO A 119 -2.16 17.43 -7.05
C PRO A 119 -1.99 18.66 -6.17
N GLY A 120 -1.26 19.65 -6.69
CA GLY A 120 -1.25 21.00 -6.14
C GLY A 120 -2.70 21.43 -5.98
N ILE A 121 -3.02 21.89 -4.78
CA ILE A 121 -4.30 22.48 -4.38
C ILE A 121 -4.77 23.41 -5.51
N CYS A 122 -5.75 22.97 -6.30
CA CYS A 122 -6.39 23.81 -7.30
C CYS A 122 -7.37 24.72 -6.58
N GLY A 123 -7.03 26.01 -6.50
CA GLY A 123 -7.93 27.05 -6.04
C GLY A 123 -9.17 27.17 -6.95
N PRO A 124 -10.28 27.72 -6.44
CA PRO A 124 -11.55 27.72 -7.16
C PRO A 124 -11.61 28.92 -8.10
N ASP A 125 -11.02 28.84 -9.30
CA ASP A 125 -11.53 29.64 -10.43
C ASP A 125 -11.08 29.11 -11.80
N GLN A 126 -12.05 29.08 -12.72
CA GLN A 126 -11.94 29.03 -14.20
C GLN A 126 -11.72 27.68 -14.91
N GLY A 127 -12.84 26.98 -15.13
CA GLY A 127 -13.46 27.00 -16.47
C GLY A 127 -12.72 26.32 -17.64
N ARG A 128 -13.11 25.05 -17.86
CA ARG A 128 -13.02 24.20 -19.07
C ARG A 128 -12.07 23.01 -18.90
N CYS A 129 -12.66 21.82 -18.72
CA CYS A 129 -11.95 20.57 -19.02
C CYS A 129 -12.69 19.87 -20.17
N ALA A 130 -12.05 19.90 -21.33
CA ALA A 130 -12.49 19.26 -22.55
C ALA A 130 -12.50 17.74 -22.36
N THR A 131 -13.61 17.10 -22.72
CA THR A 131 -13.74 15.66 -22.92
C THR A 131 -12.76 15.19 -23.99
N THR A 132 -11.55 14.83 -23.57
CA THR A 132 -10.57 14.20 -24.43
C THR A 132 -10.67 12.70 -24.23
N HIS A 133 -11.38 12.06 -25.17
CA HIS A 133 -11.10 10.74 -25.73
C HIS A 133 -10.05 9.92 -24.96
N LEU A 134 -10.51 8.87 -24.25
CA LEU A 134 -9.64 7.90 -23.59
C LEU A 134 -8.66 7.27 -24.60
N ARG A 135 -7.46 7.81 -24.68
CA ARG A 135 -6.31 7.14 -25.30
C ARG A 135 -5.97 5.94 -24.44
N ARG A 136 -6.12 4.74 -25.00
CA ARG A 136 -5.48 3.52 -24.47
C ARG A 136 -3.97 3.70 -24.60
N GLY A 137 -3.27 3.66 -23.46
CA GLY A 137 -1.82 3.56 -23.39
C GLY A 137 -1.28 4.22 -22.13
N SER A 138 -1.06 3.44 -21.07
CA SER A 138 -0.06 3.78 -20.06
C SER A 138 1.02 2.70 -20.10
N GLY A 139 2.16 3.07 -20.69
CA GLY A 139 3.27 2.20 -21.07
C GLY A 139 4.11 1.78 -19.87
N ILE A 140 3.54 0.99 -18.97
CA ILE A 140 4.31 0.31 -17.93
C ILE A 140 4.75 -1.02 -18.53
N GLU A 141 6.06 -1.14 -18.79
CA GLU A 141 6.65 -2.38 -19.27
C GLU A 141 6.42 -3.48 -18.24
N LYS A 142 5.78 -4.56 -18.68
CA LYS A 142 5.51 -5.75 -17.88
C LYS A 142 6.32 -6.90 -18.44
N GLN A 143 6.91 -7.68 -17.56
CA GLN A 143 7.65 -8.89 -17.91
C GLN A 143 7.26 -10.02 -16.96
N ASP A 144 7.08 -11.21 -17.51
CA ASP A 144 6.73 -12.39 -16.75
C ASP A 144 7.97 -13.21 -16.42
N TYR A 145 7.99 -13.78 -15.21
CA TYR A 145 9.09 -14.56 -14.68
C TYR A 145 8.58 -15.85 -14.02
N LEU A 146 9.30 -16.96 -14.23
CA LEU A 146 9.16 -18.18 -13.44
C LEU A 146 10.10 -18.13 -12.24
N ILE A 147 9.51 -18.08 -11.06
CA ILE A 147 10.19 -17.95 -9.78
C ILE A 147 10.02 -19.26 -9.01
N PRO A 148 11.10 -19.87 -8.47
CA PRO A 148 10.96 -21.05 -7.62
C PRO A 148 10.03 -20.77 -6.42
N GLN A 149 9.09 -21.68 -6.14
CA GLN A 149 8.09 -21.48 -5.08
C GLN A 149 8.74 -21.28 -3.70
N SER A 150 9.82 -22.00 -3.41
CA SER A 150 10.60 -21.84 -2.17
C SER A 150 11.18 -20.43 -2.01
N ARG A 151 11.54 -19.79 -3.12
CA ARG A 151 12.09 -18.43 -3.15
C ARG A 151 10.98 -17.39 -3.01
N TYR A 152 9.89 -17.55 -3.77
CA TYR A 152 8.74 -16.65 -3.67
C TYR A 152 8.04 -16.72 -2.29
N ALA A 153 8.13 -17.87 -1.60
CA ALA A 153 7.55 -18.06 -0.27
C ALA A 153 8.22 -17.20 0.83
N VAL A 154 9.50 -16.86 0.67
CA VAL A 154 10.27 -16.03 1.64
C VAL A 154 10.32 -14.55 1.25
N ARG A 155 9.46 -14.11 0.33
CA ARG A 155 9.42 -12.72 -0.12
C ARG A 155 9.12 -11.73 1.01
N GLY A 156 9.59 -10.50 0.82
CA GLY A 156 9.31 -9.40 1.73
C GLY A 156 7.85 -8.99 1.73
N ARG A 157 7.48 -8.15 2.71
CA ARG A 157 6.11 -7.64 2.88
C ARG A 157 5.59 -6.90 1.65
N PHE A 158 6.45 -6.14 0.99
CA PHE A 158 6.09 -5.24 -0.12
C PHE A 158 6.26 -5.86 -1.51
N GLY A 159 6.51 -7.18 -1.57
CA GLY A 159 6.61 -7.91 -2.82
C GLY A 159 7.91 -8.69 -2.96
N TYR A 160 8.16 -9.12 -4.17
CA TYR A 160 9.32 -9.91 -4.54
C TYR A 160 10.12 -9.18 -5.61
N VAL A 161 11.39 -8.92 -5.33
CA VAL A 161 12.35 -8.35 -6.28
C VAL A 161 12.94 -9.50 -7.09
N ILE A 162 12.85 -9.42 -8.43
CA ILE A 162 13.37 -10.42 -9.34
C ILE A 162 14.87 -10.61 -9.11
N GLN A 163 15.29 -11.87 -9.03
CA GLN A 163 16.68 -12.26 -8.87
C GLN A 163 17.29 -12.65 -10.22
N PRO A 164 18.62 -12.57 -10.39
CA PRO A 164 19.29 -12.94 -11.64
C PRO A 164 19.03 -14.39 -12.11
N ASP A 165 18.74 -15.30 -11.16
CA ASP A 165 18.46 -16.71 -11.43
C ASP A 165 16.97 -16.99 -11.70
N ASP A 166 16.09 -15.98 -11.67
CA ASP A 166 14.69 -16.16 -12.05
C ASP A 166 14.57 -16.19 -13.58
N ILE A 167 13.74 -17.10 -14.09
CA ILE A 167 13.67 -17.36 -15.54
C ILE A 167 12.68 -16.37 -16.15
N ARG A 168 13.15 -15.48 -17.01
CA ARG A 168 12.27 -14.62 -17.81
C ARG A 168 11.49 -15.48 -18.81
N CYS A 169 10.19 -15.29 -18.86
CA CYS A 169 9.34 -15.88 -19.89
C CYS A 169 9.51 -15.07 -21.18
N ASP A 170 10.07 -15.69 -22.22
CA ASP A 170 10.05 -15.12 -23.56
C ASP A 170 8.63 -15.30 -24.14
N GLY A 171 8.01 -14.20 -24.55
CA GLY A 171 6.63 -14.16 -25.06
C GLY A 171 6.45 -14.78 -26.44
#